data_AF-A0A438HL62-F1
#
_entry.id   AF-A0A438HL62-F1
#
_cell.length_a   1.000
_cell.length_b   1.000
_cell.length_c   1.000
_cell.angle_alpha   90.00
_cell.angle_beta   90.00
_cell.angle_gamma   90.00
#
_symmetry.space_group_name_H-M   'P 1'
#
loop_
_entity.id
_entity.type
_entity.pdbx_description
1 polymer ?
#
loop_
_entity_poly.entity_id
_entity_poly.type
_entity_poly.pdbx_seq_one_letter_code
_entity_poly.pdbx_strand_id
1 'polypeptide(L)'
;MGEDPCSQHGNFSRQSGSAQKSKLCDSLGGPPVTAQRIRLKDGRWLAYSETGVPRDKAKFKIILAHGFTGSRLDLLRASPVTFPF
;
A
#
# COMPACT_ATOMS: atom_id res chain seq x y z
N MET A 1 -11.14 47.74 -21.97
CA MET A 1 -11.09 46.43 -22.67
C MET A 1 -9.63 46.03 -22.71
N GLY A 2 -9.06 45.22 -21.83
CA GLY A 2 -9.50 44.64 -20.57
C GLY A 2 -8.21 44.13 -19.91
N GLU A 3 -8.09 44.29 -18.61
CA GLU A 3 -6.99 43.73 -17.83
C GLU A 3 -6.98 42.19 -17.96
N ASP A 4 -5.90 41.64 -18.53
CA ASP A 4 -5.69 40.19 -18.65
C ASP A 4 -5.62 39.55 -17.24
N PRO A 5 -6.51 38.61 -16.88
CA PRO A 5 -6.63 38.11 -15.51
C PRO A 5 -5.63 36.99 -15.16
N CYS A 6 -4.62 36.71 -15.99
CA CYS A 6 -3.73 35.56 -15.83
C CYS A 6 -2.29 35.99 -15.52
N SER A 7 -2.10 36.87 -14.52
CA SER A 7 -0.78 37.10 -13.91
C SER A 7 -0.89 37.09 -12.40
N GLN A 8 -1.38 35.97 -11.88
CA GLN A 8 -1.09 35.58 -10.51
C GLN A 8 0.00 34.52 -10.55
N HIS A 9 1.24 35.00 -10.71
CA HIS A 9 2.42 34.24 -10.31
C HIS A 9 2.37 34.08 -8.78
N GLY A 10 1.54 33.17 -8.32
CA GLY A 10 1.50 32.73 -6.94
C GLY A 10 2.85 32.12 -6.62
N ASN A 11 3.63 32.79 -5.78
CA ASN A 11 4.83 32.23 -5.20
C ASN A 11 4.39 31.08 -4.29
N PHE A 12 4.34 29.86 -4.83
CA PHE A 12 4.29 28.63 -4.04
C PHE A 12 5.63 28.51 -3.31
N SER A 13 5.78 29.30 -2.24
CA SER A 13 6.84 29.10 -1.28
C SER A 13 6.60 27.72 -0.69
N ARG A 14 7.47 26.77 -1.06
CA ARG A 14 7.46 25.42 -0.51
C ARG A 14 7.76 25.59 0.97
N GLN A 15 6.73 25.67 1.81
CA GLN A 15 6.90 25.67 3.25
C GLN A 15 7.60 24.37 3.60
N SER A 16 8.90 24.47 3.89
CA SER A 16 9.71 23.37 4.40
C SER A 16 9.36 23.16 5.88
N GLY A 17 8.09 22.83 6.14
CA GLY A 17 7.76 22.14 7.38
C GLY A 17 8.64 20.90 7.40
N SER A 18 9.44 20.71 8.45
CA SER A 18 10.33 19.56 8.57
C SER A 18 9.48 18.29 8.52
N ALA A 19 9.34 17.70 7.34
CA ALA A 19 8.71 16.40 7.18
C ALA A 19 9.60 15.43 7.95
N GLN A 20 9.16 15.07 9.16
CA GLN A 20 9.79 14.05 9.97
C GLN A 20 9.90 12.81 9.07
N LYS A 21 11.14 12.46 8.69
CA LYS A 21 11.41 11.32 7.81
C LYS A 21 10.84 10.08 8.50
N SER A 22 9.78 9.51 7.94
CA SER A 22 9.18 8.31 8.49
C SER A 22 10.23 7.20 8.47
N LYS A 23 10.43 6.56 9.62
CA LYS A 23 11.29 5.39 9.71
C LYS A 23 10.66 4.23 8.94
N LEU A 24 11.50 3.41 8.33
CA LEU A 24 11.04 2.19 7.67
C LEU A 24 10.41 1.26 8.70
N CYS A 25 9.30 0.61 8.35
CA CYS A 25 8.77 -0.46 9.19
C CYS A 25 9.83 -1.56 9.37
N ASP A 26 9.87 -2.21 10.53
CA ASP A 26 10.89 -3.21 10.90
C ASP A 26 12.32 -2.66 11.09
N SER A 27 12.55 -1.34 10.99
CA SER A 27 13.85 -0.74 11.32
C SER A 27 13.99 -0.46 12.82
N LEU A 28 15.22 -0.24 13.30
CA LEU A 28 15.47 0.06 14.71
C LEU A 28 14.72 1.32 15.16
N GLY A 29 13.74 1.13 16.06
CA GLY A 29 12.85 2.19 16.53
C GLY A 29 11.85 2.69 15.48
N GLY A 30 11.63 1.94 14.40
CA GLY A 30 10.54 2.11 13.43
C GLY A 30 9.31 1.27 13.82
N PRO A 31 8.16 1.48 13.14
CA PRO A 31 6.93 0.76 13.44
C PRO A 31 7.03 -0.73 13.07
N PRO A 32 6.29 -1.62 13.73
CA PRO A 32 6.24 -3.03 13.36
C PRO A 32 5.56 -3.21 11.99
N VAL A 33 5.94 -4.25 11.26
CA VAL A 33 5.23 -4.64 10.04
C VAL A 33 3.96 -5.40 10.42
N THR A 34 2.80 -4.80 10.16
CA THR A 34 1.47 -5.37 10.46
C THR A 34 0.84 -6.11 9.29
N ALA A 35 1.33 -5.87 8.07
CA ALA A 35 0.79 -6.48 6.86
C ALA A 35 1.24 -7.94 6.70
N GLN A 36 0.34 -8.77 6.16
CA GLN A 36 0.68 -10.15 5.78
C GLN A 36 1.75 -10.17 4.68
N ARG A 37 2.76 -11.01 4.89
CA ARG A 37 3.91 -11.20 4.00
C ARG A 37 4.42 -12.63 4.11
N ILE A 38 4.93 -13.16 3.01
CA ILE A 38 5.56 -14.48 2.95
C ILE A 38 7.05 -14.32 2.68
N ARG A 39 7.89 -15.09 3.38
CA ARG A 39 9.33 -15.13 3.16
C ARG A 39 9.63 -16.07 2.00
N LEU A 40 10.32 -15.55 0.98
CA LEU A 40 10.80 -16.33 -0.15
C LEU A 40 12.07 -17.10 0.23
N LYS A 41 12.45 -18.08 -0.59
CA LYS A 41 13.64 -18.91 -0.36
C LYS A 41 14.94 -18.10 -0.31
N ASP A 42 15.00 -16.99 -1.06
CA ASP A 42 16.13 -16.06 -1.09
C ASP A 42 16.14 -15.07 0.10
N GLY A 43 15.19 -15.20 1.03
CA GLY A 43 15.09 -14.36 2.22
C GLY A 43 14.31 -13.05 2.03
N ARG A 44 13.91 -12.69 0.80
CA ARG A 44 13.08 -11.49 0.57
C ARG A 44 11.63 -11.72 1.03
N TRP A 45 10.92 -10.63 1.30
CA TRP A 45 9.52 -10.64 1.70
C TRP A 45 8.61 -10.26 0.53
N LEU A 46 7.61 -11.09 0.25
CA LEU A 46 6.55 -10.79 -0.70
C LEU A 46 5.28 -10.42 0.07
N ALA A 47 4.75 -9.22 -0.20
CA ALA A 47 3.48 -8.78 0.37
C ALA A 47 2.31 -9.48 -0.35
N TYR A 48 1.35 -10.00 0.41
CA TYR A 48 0.16 -10.63 -0.16
C TYR A 48 -1.07 -10.30 0.67
N SER A 49 -2.24 -10.39 0.04
CA SER A 49 -3.52 -10.32 0.70
C SER A 49 -4.24 -11.64 0.45
N GLU A 50 -5.00 -12.08 1.45
CA GLU A 50 -5.78 -13.31 1.37
C GLU A 50 -7.24 -12.99 1.66
N THR A 51 -8.13 -13.67 0.93
CA THR A 51 -9.58 -13.55 1.07
C THR A 51 -10.20 -14.92 0.86
N GLY A 52 -11.27 -15.22 1.58
CA GLY A 52 -12.00 -16.47 1.50
C GLY A 52 -11.56 -17.45 2.58
N VAL A 53 -11.41 -18.72 2.20
CA VAL A 53 -10.98 -19.78 3.12
C VAL A 53 -9.46 -19.70 3.31
N PRO A 54 -8.95 -19.80 4.55
CA PRO A 54 -7.52 -19.85 4.84
C PRO A 54 -6.75 -20.85 3.96
N ARG A 55 -5.56 -20.48 3.49
CA ARG A 55 -4.74 -21.22 2.52
C ARG A 55 -4.40 -22.65 2.96
N ASP A 56 -4.29 -22.90 4.26
CA ASP A 56 -4.08 -24.21 4.86
C ASP A 56 -5.31 -25.12 4.75
N LYS A 57 -6.51 -24.54 4.67
CA LYS A 57 -7.80 -25.24 4.59
C LYS A 57 -8.44 -25.22 3.20
N ALA A 58 -7.93 -24.39 2.30
CA ALA A 58 -8.50 -24.20 0.97
C ALA A 58 -8.23 -25.40 0.03
N LYS A 59 -9.30 -25.92 -0.58
CA LYS A 59 -9.23 -26.97 -1.62
C LYS A 59 -8.60 -26.47 -2.92
N PHE A 60 -8.90 -25.21 -3.28
CA PHE A 60 -8.37 -24.55 -4.48
C PHE A 60 -7.71 -23.23 -4.10
N LYS A 61 -6.61 -22.88 -4.76
CA LYS A 61 -5.80 -21.70 -4.45
C LYS A 61 -5.63 -20.90 -5.74
N ILE A 62 -6.16 -19.69 -5.76
CA ILE A 62 -6.08 -18.76 -6.90
C ILE A 62 -5.10 -17.64 -6.51
N ILE A 63 -4.13 -17.36 -7.38
CA ILE A 63 -3.16 -16.28 -7.18
C ILE A 63 -3.48 -15.18 -8.18
N LEU A 64 -3.70 -13.97 -7.68
CA LEU A 64 -3.93 -12.79 -8.50
C LEU A 64 -2.71 -11.87 -8.42
N ALA A 65 -2.08 -11.63 -9.57
CA ALA A 65 -0.94 -10.72 -9.69
C ALA A 65 -1.43 -9.35 -10.16
N HIS A 66 -1.01 -8.28 -9.48
CA HIS A 66 -1.40 -6.92 -9.86
C HIS A 66 -0.53 -6.40 -11.00
N GLY A 67 -1.08 -5.46 -11.77
CA GLY A 67 -0.34 -4.77 -12.84
C GLY A 67 0.73 -3.82 -12.30
N PHE A 68 1.47 -3.21 -13.22
CA PHE A 68 2.37 -2.10 -12.92
C PHE A 68 1.59 -0.97 -12.22
N THR A 69 2.25 -0.23 -11.31
CA THR A 69 1.67 0.76 -10.38
C THR A 69 0.62 0.25 -9.39
N GLY A 70 0.28 -1.03 -9.40
CA GLY A 70 -0.69 -1.62 -8.48
C GLY A 70 -0.09 -2.18 -7.19
N SER A 71 -0.96 -2.73 -6.35
CA SER A 71 -0.65 -3.32 -5.05
C SER A 71 -1.43 -4.62 -4.82
N ARG A 72 -1.07 -5.34 -3.76
CA ARG A 72 -1.80 -6.54 -3.28
C ARG A 72 -3.29 -6.31 -2.95
N LEU A 73 -3.73 -5.05 -2.87
CA LEU A 73 -5.09 -4.67 -2.50
C LEU A 73 -5.94 -4.21 -3.70
N ASP A 74 -5.36 -4.08 -4.88
CA ASP A 74 -6.02 -3.39 -6.01
C ASP A 74 -6.84 -4.35 -6.89
N LEU A 75 -6.84 -5.64 -6.57
CA LEU A 75 -7.56 -6.67 -7.32
C LEU A 75 -8.84 -7.09 -6.60
N LEU A 76 -9.73 -7.73 -7.36
CA LEU A 76 -10.98 -8.25 -6.86
C LEU A 76 -10.76 -9.15 -5.64
N ARG A 77 -11.45 -8.83 -4.55
CA ARG A 77 -11.54 -9.74 -3.40
C ARG A 77 -12.51 -10.85 -3.71
N ALA A 78 -12.02 -12.08 -3.72
CA ALA A 78 -12.80 -13.26 -4.02
C ALA A 78 -13.88 -13.56 -2.96
N SER A 79 -13.77 -12.98 -1.76
CA SER A 79 -14.80 -13.03 -0.74
C SER A 79 -15.02 -11.67 -0.08
N PRO A 80 -16.20 -11.41 0.50
CA PRO A 80 -16.40 -10.31 1.42
C PRO A 80 -15.40 -10.37 2.59
N VAL A 81 -15.10 -9.21 3.17
CA VAL A 81 -14.42 -9.14 4.46
C VAL A 81 -15.38 -9.68 5.52
N THR A 82 -15.09 -10.87 6.04
CA THR A 82 -15.76 -11.36 7.25
C THR A 82 -15.29 -10.49 8.40
N PHE A 83 -16.10 -9.52 8.80
CA PHE A 83 -15.93 -8.92 10.12
C PHE A 83 -16.28 -10.00 11.14
N PRO A 84 -15.37 -10.32 12.09
CA PRO A 84 -15.81 -11.07 13.26
C PRO A 84 -16.82 -10.17 13.99
N PHE A 85 -18.02 -10.69 14.23
CA PHE A 85 -18.93 -10.11 15.21
C PHE A 85 -18.27 -10.07 16.58
#